data_AF-A0A937WUB6-F1
#
_entry.id   AF-A0A937WUB6-F1
#
_cell.length_a   1.000
_cell.length_b   1.000
_cell.length_c   1.000
_cell.angle_alpha   90.00
_cell.angle_beta   90.00
_cell.angle_gamma   90.00
#
_symmetry.space_group_name_H-M   'P 1'
#
loop_
_entity.id
_entity.type
_entity.pdbx_description
1 polymer ?
#
loop_
_entity_poly.entity_id
_entity_poly.type
_entity_poly.pdbx_seq_one_letter_code
_entity_poly.pdbx_strand_id
1 'polypeptide(L)'
;MNEYVGLKFVRDLQWQDVLSVWSKGEAHLPHWIEHYTKRGFKTWEDWRRSSTESLKPELLKWGLFEIEDNASIPTFYAGPFRAWRQKYYEQREIIPFSELANKPALQTDSNINEIIQNFPKDSILVGLRKDEKIIIVDGMHRCCALAVAAQKGIALDAKLSIALADFRDPLPSLGQANSPT
;
A
#
# COMPACT_ATOMS: atom_id res chain seq x y z
N MET A 1 -12.91 15.35 -17.84
CA MET A 1 -11.71 14.99 -17.06
C MET A 1 -12.09 15.13 -15.62
N ASN A 2 -12.34 14.03 -14.90
CA ASN A 2 -12.59 14.12 -13.46
C ASN A 2 -11.26 14.42 -12.77
N GLU A 3 -11.17 15.64 -12.25
CA GLU A 3 -10.12 16.09 -11.35
C GLU A 3 -10.05 15.16 -10.14
N TYR A 4 -8.84 15.02 -9.63
CA TYR A 4 -8.49 14.12 -8.54
C TYR A 4 -9.10 14.64 -7.23
N VAL A 5 -10.37 14.34 -6.95
CA VAL A 5 -11.02 14.80 -5.72
C VAL A 5 -10.23 14.29 -4.52
N GLY A 6 -9.63 15.21 -3.76
CA GLY A 6 -8.82 14.92 -2.58
C GLY A 6 -7.37 14.51 -2.84
N LEU A 7 -6.86 14.60 -4.09
CA LEU A 7 -5.43 14.44 -4.38
C LEU A 7 -4.87 15.65 -5.11
N LYS A 8 -3.74 16.14 -4.64
CA LYS A 8 -3.00 17.24 -5.27
C LYS A 8 -1.73 16.71 -5.93
N PHE A 9 -1.61 16.88 -7.25
CA PHE A 9 -0.40 16.50 -7.97
C PHE A 9 0.80 17.32 -7.49
N VAL A 10 1.92 16.64 -7.23
CA VAL A 10 3.17 17.25 -6.77
C VAL A 10 4.22 17.26 -7.88
N ARG A 11 4.53 16.08 -8.45
CA ARG A 11 5.53 15.91 -9.51
C ARG A 11 5.44 14.53 -10.15
N ASP A 12 6.02 14.38 -11.34
CA ASP A 12 6.23 13.07 -11.95
C ASP A 12 7.28 12.25 -11.18
N LEU A 13 7.14 10.92 -11.25
CA LEU A 13 8.08 9.94 -10.70
C LEU A 13 8.49 8.93 -11.79
N GLN A 14 9.70 8.39 -11.65
CA GLN A 14 10.08 7.12 -12.26
C GLN A 14 9.89 5.99 -11.25
N TRP A 15 9.79 4.74 -11.71
CA TRP A 15 9.66 3.61 -10.79
C TRP A 15 10.84 3.50 -9.81
N GLN A 16 12.05 3.86 -10.24
CA GLN A 16 13.22 3.94 -9.35
C GLN A 16 13.03 4.92 -8.19
N ASP A 17 12.31 6.02 -8.39
CA ASP A 17 11.99 6.97 -7.31
C ASP A 17 11.03 6.33 -6.31
N VAL A 18 10.03 5.58 -6.81
CA VAL A 18 9.06 4.85 -5.97
C VAL A 18 9.76 3.80 -5.13
N LEU A 19 10.65 3.00 -5.74
CA LEU A 19 11.47 2.01 -5.03
C LEU A 19 12.37 2.68 -3.99
N SER A 20 12.99 3.82 -4.31
CA SER A 20 13.85 4.55 -3.36
C SER A 20 13.07 5.01 -2.14
N VAL A 21 11.87 5.57 -2.33
CA VAL A 21 10.99 5.97 -1.23
C VAL A 21 10.58 4.78 -0.38
N TRP A 22 10.16 3.68 -1.02
CA TRP A 22 9.73 2.49 -0.33
C TRP A 22 10.88 1.83 0.47
N SER A 23 12.09 1.79 -0.11
CA SER A 23 13.30 1.28 0.52
C SER A 23 13.63 2.02 1.81
N LYS A 24 13.52 3.36 1.82
CA LYS A 24 13.77 4.18 3.03
C LYS A 24 12.87 3.78 4.20
N GLY A 25 11.64 3.36 3.93
CA GLY A 25 10.68 2.96 4.97
C GLY A 25 10.85 1.52 5.46
N GLU A 26 11.50 0.63 4.69
CA GLU A 26 11.48 -0.81 4.99
C GLU A 26 12.83 -1.50 5.00
N ALA A 27 13.76 -1.13 4.11
CA ALA A 27 14.92 -1.95 3.78
C ALA A 27 15.89 -2.17 4.95
N HIS A 28 15.86 -1.26 5.92
CA HIS A 28 16.69 -1.31 7.13
C HIS A 28 16.00 -2.02 8.31
N LEU A 29 14.71 -2.37 8.21
CA LEU A 29 13.97 -2.97 9.31
C LEU A 29 14.31 -4.47 9.45
N PRO A 30 14.71 -4.95 10.65
CA PRO A 30 15.20 -6.33 10.82
C PRO A 30 14.24 -7.42 10.35
N HIS A 31 12.93 -7.25 10.58
CA HIS A 31 11.94 -8.24 10.16
C HIS A 31 11.81 -8.33 8.63
N TRP A 32 12.02 -7.23 7.89
CA TRP A 32 12.05 -7.28 6.43
C TRP A 32 13.35 -7.91 5.93
N ILE A 33 14.49 -7.59 6.55
CA ILE A 33 15.77 -8.24 6.28
C ILE A 33 15.66 -9.75 6.42
N GLU A 34 15.11 -10.22 7.53
CA GLU A 34 14.85 -11.65 7.76
C GLU A 34 13.86 -12.22 6.74
N HIS A 35 12.80 -11.48 6.40
CA HIS A 35 11.75 -11.94 5.51
C HIS A 35 12.25 -12.21 4.09
N TYR A 36 13.07 -11.32 3.51
CA TYR A 36 13.57 -11.51 2.15
C TYR A 36 14.77 -12.47 2.10
N THR A 37 15.66 -12.46 3.11
CA THR A 37 16.80 -13.38 3.14
C THR A 37 16.36 -14.83 3.29
N LYS A 38 15.35 -15.13 4.12
CA LYS A 38 14.73 -16.47 4.22
C LYS A 38 14.14 -16.98 2.90
N ARG A 39 13.80 -16.08 1.98
CA ARG A 39 13.26 -16.42 0.65
C ARG A 39 14.33 -16.51 -0.44
N GLY A 40 15.61 -16.42 -0.07
CA GLY A 40 16.75 -16.54 -0.99
C GLY A 40 17.18 -15.23 -1.64
N PHE A 41 16.59 -14.10 -1.29
CA PHE A 41 16.99 -12.81 -1.86
C PHE A 41 18.17 -12.22 -1.11
N LYS A 42 19.11 -11.63 -1.85
CA LYS A 42 20.30 -10.98 -1.28
C LYS A 42 20.02 -9.54 -0.85
N THR A 43 19.12 -8.86 -1.55
CA THR A 43 18.78 -7.46 -1.29
C THR A 43 17.27 -7.27 -1.18
N TRP A 44 16.87 -6.25 -0.44
CA TRP A 44 15.47 -5.81 -0.36
C TRP A 44 14.92 -5.45 -1.75
N GLU A 45 15.75 -4.85 -2.61
CA GLU A 45 15.34 -4.42 -3.94
C GLU A 45 15.04 -5.62 -4.85
N ASP A 46 15.91 -6.64 -4.88
CA ASP A 46 15.66 -7.86 -5.66
C ASP A 46 14.33 -8.52 -5.28
N TRP A 47 14.06 -8.58 -3.97
CA TRP A 47 12.82 -9.11 -3.45
C TRP A 47 11.61 -8.27 -3.87
N ARG A 48 11.69 -6.94 -3.73
CA ARG A 48 10.58 -6.05 -4.08
C ARG A 48 10.29 -6.04 -5.57
N ARG A 49 11.32 -6.03 -6.42
CA ARG A 49 11.18 -6.17 -7.87
C ARG A 49 10.50 -7.49 -8.22
N SER A 50 10.94 -8.62 -7.66
CA SER A 50 10.28 -9.92 -7.86
C SER A 50 8.82 -9.90 -7.41
N SER A 51 8.52 -9.30 -6.26
CA SER A 51 7.15 -9.25 -5.71
C SER A 51 6.17 -8.34 -6.48
N THR A 52 6.69 -7.48 -7.35
CA THR A 52 5.93 -6.47 -8.12
C THR A 52 6.09 -6.62 -9.63
N GLU A 53 6.86 -7.60 -10.10
CA GLU A 53 7.18 -7.81 -11.52
C GLU A 53 5.93 -7.94 -12.40
N SER A 54 4.90 -8.62 -11.89
CA SER A 54 3.63 -8.82 -12.59
C SER A 54 2.88 -7.53 -12.90
N LEU A 55 3.20 -6.42 -12.23
CA LEU A 55 2.66 -5.08 -12.51
C LEU A 55 3.42 -4.37 -13.64
N LYS A 56 4.60 -4.88 -14.06
CA LYS A 56 5.52 -4.22 -14.99
C LYS A 56 5.70 -2.73 -14.66
N PRO A 57 6.08 -2.38 -13.41
CA PRO A 57 5.95 -1.03 -12.90
C PRO A 57 6.85 -0.01 -13.63
N GLU A 58 7.92 -0.47 -14.27
CA GLU A 58 8.80 0.34 -15.14
C GLU A 58 8.09 0.87 -16.40
N LEU A 59 6.99 0.25 -16.83
CA LEU A 59 6.21 0.66 -17.99
C LEU A 59 5.08 1.64 -17.64
N LEU A 60 4.86 1.89 -16.35
CA LEU A 60 3.79 2.73 -15.87
C LEU A 60 4.25 4.19 -15.71
N LYS A 61 3.32 5.12 -15.93
CA LYS A 61 3.54 6.54 -15.65
C LYS A 61 3.18 6.83 -14.20
N TRP A 62 4.19 7.12 -13.39
CA TRP A 62 4.03 7.41 -11.98
C TRP A 62 3.97 8.92 -11.71
N GLY A 63 3.11 9.31 -10.78
CA GLY A 63 3.09 10.65 -10.21
C GLY A 63 3.07 10.57 -8.69
N LEU A 64 3.68 11.56 -8.06
CA LEU A 64 3.53 11.80 -6.62
C LEU A 64 2.35 12.74 -6.41
N PHE A 65 1.45 12.35 -5.52
CA PHE A 65 0.30 13.15 -5.11
C PHE A 65 0.29 13.31 -3.60
N GLU A 66 -0.07 14.50 -3.13
CA GLU A 66 -0.42 14.75 -1.73
C GLU A 66 -1.90 14.37 -1.53
N ILE A 67 -2.21 13.67 -0.45
CA ILE A 67 -3.58 13.33 -0.07
C ILE A 67 -4.08 14.47 0.81
N GLU A 68 -5.09 15.19 0.34
CA GLU A 68 -5.57 16.41 0.99
C GLU A 68 -6.39 16.12 2.26
N ASP A 69 -7.07 14.97 2.28
CA ASP A 69 -7.88 14.53 3.40
C ASP A 69 -7.65 13.04 3.70
N ASN A 70 -7.11 12.74 4.88
CA ASN A 70 -6.89 11.38 5.36
C ASN A 70 -8.21 10.60 5.52
N ALA A 71 -9.35 11.27 5.68
CA ALA A 71 -10.66 10.64 5.71
C ALA A 71 -11.08 10.02 4.37
N SER A 72 -10.33 10.28 3.28
CA SER A 72 -10.51 9.59 2.00
C SER A 72 -9.93 8.16 2.00
N ILE A 73 -8.96 7.84 2.86
CA ILE A 73 -8.25 6.55 2.88
C ILE A 73 -9.18 5.33 3.03
N PRO A 74 -10.22 5.35 3.88
CA PRO A 74 -11.20 4.26 3.94
C PRO A 74 -11.90 3.95 2.61
N THR A 75 -11.94 4.90 1.66
CA THR A 75 -12.53 4.70 0.32
C THR A 75 -11.56 4.03 -0.65
N PHE A 76 -10.27 3.98 -0.32
CA PHE A 76 -9.27 3.29 -1.14
C PHE A 76 -9.42 1.78 -0.99
N TYR A 77 -8.88 1.04 -1.96
CA TYR A 77 -8.96 -0.40 -2.02
C TYR A 77 -7.67 -1.06 -1.61
N ALA A 78 -7.81 -2.12 -0.84
CA ALA A 78 -6.73 -2.98 -0.42
C ALA A 78 -6.25 -3.83 -1.59
N GLY A 79 -4.94 -3.83 -1.85
CA GLY A 79 -4.35 -4.53 -2.99
C GLY A 79 -4.53 -6.05 -2.95
N PRO A 80 -4.36 -6.73 -4.09
CA PRO A 80 -4.62 -8.16 -4.26
C PRO A 80 -3.52 -9.07 -3.68
N PHE A 81 -3.03 -8.74 -2.48
CA PHE A 81 -2.04 -9.54 -1.76
C PHE A 81 -2.63 -10.88 -1.32
N ARG A 82 -1.97 -11.99 -1.67
CA ARG A 82 -2.47 -13.35 -1.38
C ARG A 82 -2.84 -13.55 0.09
N ALA A 83 -1.97 -13.14 1.01
CA ALA A 83 -2.20 -13.30 2.45
C ALA A 83 -3.43 -12.53 2.95
N TRP A 84 -3.64 -11.30 2.46
CA TRP A 84 -4.80 -10.48 2.80
C TRP A 84 -6.08 -11.05 2.18
N ARG A 85 -6.02 -11.45 0.91
CA ARG A 85 -7.15 -12.04 0.18
C ARG A 85 -7.69 -13.28 0.87
N GLN A 86 -6.79 -14.22 1.21
CA GLN A 86 -7.15 -15.48 1.87
C GLN A 86 -7.81 -15.25 3.23
N LYS A 87 -7.39 -14.22 3.96
CA LYS A 87 -7.85 -13.97 5.32
C LYS A 87 -9.11 -13.10 5.37
N TYR A 88 -9.29 -12.15 4.45
CA TYR A 88 -10.27 -11.08 4.63
C TYR A 88 -11.20 -10.79 3.45
N TYR A 89 -10.91 -11.24 2.23
CA TYR A 89 -11.58 -10.68 1.03
C TYR A 89 -12.81 -11.48 0.58
N GLU A 90 -13.09 -12.62 1.21
CA GLU A 90 -14.29 -13.43 0.91
C GLU A 90 -14.42 -13.71 -0.60
N GLN A 91 -13.34 -14.23 -1.20
CA GLN A 91 -13.21 -14.53 -2.63
C GLN A 91 -13.14 -13.33 -3.59
N ARG A 92 -13.25 -12.08 -3.10
CA ARG A 92 -13.03 -10.88 -3.92
C ARG A 92 -11.55 -10.65 -4.23
N GLU A 93 -11.29 -9.92 -5.32
CA GLU A 93 -9.93 -9.55 -5.73
C GLU A 93 -9.37 -8.40 -4.89
N ILE A 94 -10.21 -7.40 -4.64
CA ILE A 94 -9.93 -6.20 -3.84
C ILE A 94 -11.17 -5.83 -3.02
N ILE A 95 -10.96 -5.17 -1.88
CA ILE A 95 -12.03 -4.67 -1.01
C ILE A 95 -11.64 -3.28 -0.46
N PRO A 96 -12.60 -2.39 -0.16
CA PRO A 96 -12.28 -1.08 0.38
C PRO A 96 -11.77 -1.17 1.82
N PHE A 97 -10.92 -0.25 2.24
CA PHE A 97 -10.38 -0.23 3.61
C PHE A 97 -11.46 0.01 4.67
N SER A 98 -12.52 0.74 4.34
CA SER A 98 -13.70 0.90 5.19
C SER A 98 -14.35 -0.44 5.55
N GLU A 99 -14.36 -1.39 4.61
CA GLU A 99 -14.90 -2.72 4.86
C GLU A 99 -13.90 -3.63 5.58
N LEU A 100 -12.61 -3.53 5.24
CA LEU A 100 -11.56 -4.22 6.01
C LEU A 100 -11.58 -3.81 7.48
N ALA A 101 -11.73 -2.53 7.78
CA ALA A 101 -11.79 -2.04 9.14
C ALA A 101 -12.90 -2.72 9.95
N ASN A 102 -14.03 -3.09 9.34
CA ASN A 102 -15.10 -3.81 10.03
C ASN A 102 -14.76 -5.27 10.39
N LYS A 103 -13.64 -5.84 9.91
CA LYS A 103 -13.27 -7.22 10.24
C LYS A 103 -12.80 -7.29 11.71
N PRO A 104 -13.41 -8.12 12.58
CA PRO A 104 -13.07 -8.18 14.00
C PRO A 104 -11.58 -8.41 14.28
N ALA A 105 -10.96 -9.26 13.46
CA ALA A 105 -9.54 -9.56 13.58
C ALA A 105 -8.60 -8.38 13.29
N LEU A 106 -9.05 -7.31 12.63
CA LEU A 106 -8.26 -6.09 12.41
C LEU A 106 -8.49 -5.04 13.51
N GLN A 107 -9.65 -5.06 14.17
CA GLN A 107 -9.97 -4.16 15.28
C GLN A 107 -9.12 -4.45 16.52
N THR A 108 -8.72 -5.71 16.70
CA THR A 108 -7.91 -6.21 17.83
C THR A 108 -6.48 -6.56 17.44
N ASP A 109 -6.07 -6.33 16.19
CA ASP A 109 -4.73 -6.65 15.72
C ASP A 109 -3.69 -5.75 16.41
N SER A 110 -2.69 -6.36 17.05
CA SER A 110 -1.67 -5.62 17.80
C SER A 110 -0.83 -4.70 16.91
N ASN A 111 -0.51 -5.14 15.68
CA ASN A 111 0.30 -4.35 14.76
C ASN A 111 -0.49 -3.15 14.25
N ILE A 112 -1.77 -3.32 13.96
CA ILE A 112 -2.64 -2.19 13.56
C ILE A 112 -2.78 -1.19 14.72
N ASN A 113 -3.03 -1.66 15.93
CA ASN A 113 -3.17 -0.78 17.09
C ASN A 113 -1.85 -0.06 17.43
N GLU A 114 -0.71 -0.72 17.28
CA GLU A 114 0.61 -0.10 17.45
C GLU A 114 0.84 1.02 16.42
N ILE A 115 0.46 0.80 15.15
CA ILE A 115 0.52 1.82 14.10
C ILE A 115 -0.42 2.99 14.39
N ILE A 116 -1.62 2.75 14.94
CA ILE A 116 -2.54 3.83 15.34
C ILE A 116 -1.89 4.70 16.43
N GLN A 117 -1.25 4.07 17.42
CA GLN A 117 -0.60 4.78 18.53
C GLN A 117 0.64 5.56 18.10
N ASN A 118 1.39 5.03 17.13
CA ASN A 118 2.66 5.58 16.67
C ASN A 118 2.62 5.92 15.18
N PHE A 119 1.51 6.51 14.72
CA PHE A 119 1.34 6.76 13.30
C PHE A 119 2.40 7.76 12.81
N PRO A 120 3.12 7.46 11.72
CA PRO A 120 4.17 8.34 11.23
C PRO A 120 3.60 9.69 10.77
N LYS A 121 4.25 10.79 11.17
CA LYS A 121 3.85 12.17 10.79
C LYS A 121 3.88 12.39 9.29
N ASP A 122 4.82 11.77 8.59
CA ASP A 122 4.94 11.81 7.15
C ASP A 122 4.98 10.38 6.63
N SER A 123 4.12 10.08 5.64
CA SER A 123 4.04 8.74 5.09
C SER A 123 3.72 8.78 3.60
N ILE A 124 4.49 8.01 2.83
CA ILE A 124 4.24 7.79 1.41
C ILE A 124 3.69 6.37 1.23
N LEU A 125 2.56 6.30 0.51
CA LEU A 125 1.91 5.08 0.04
C LEU A 125 2.31 4.82 -1.41
N VAL A 126 2.12 3.58 -1.86
CA VAL A 126 2.22 3.25 -3.30
C VAL A 126 0.89 2.63 -3.72
N GLY A 127 0.35 3.10 -4.84
CA GLY A 127 -0.93 2.62 -5.35
C GLY A 127 -1.03 2.63 -6.87
N LEU A 128 -2.10 2.02 -7.34
CA LEU A 128 -2.50 1.96 -8.73
C LEU A 128 -3.89 2.58 -8.87
N ARG A 129 -4.11 3.35 -9.93
CA ARG A 129 -5.44 3.83 -10.32
C ARG A 129 -6.01 2.90 -11.39
N LYS A 130 -7.15 2.28 -11.11
CA LYS A 130 -7.86 1.41 -12.04
C LYS A 130 -9.37 1.56 -11.86
N ASP A 131 -10.10 1.80 -12.96
CA ASP A 131 -11.57 1.89 -12.97
C ASP A 131 -12.11 2.84 -11.88
N GLU A 132 -11.52 4.05 -11.79
CA GLU A 132 -11.80 5.09 -10.79
C GLU A 132 -11.45 4.74 -9.33
N LYS A 133 -10.85 3.58 -9.09
CA LYS A 133 -10.41 3.13 -7.77
C LYS A 133 -8.92 3.39 -7.58
N ILE A 134 -8.53 3.76 -6.36
CA ILE A 134 -7.14 3.76 -5.89
C ILE A 134 -6.91 2.46 -5.14
N ILE A 135 -5.99 1.64 -5.63
CA ILE A 135 -5.67 0.32 -5.10
C ILE A 135 -4.27 0.38 -4.50
N ILE A 136 -4.15 0.06 -3.21
CA ILE A 136 -2.91 0.18 -2.45
C ILE A 136 -2.03 -1.06 -2.65
N VAL A 137 -0.80 -0.83 -3.12
CA VAL A 137 0.24 -1.85 -3.35
C VAL A 137 1.46 -1.69 -2.44
N ASP A 138 1.49 -0.63 -1.64
CA ASP A 138 2.33 -0.52 -0.42
C ASP A 138 1.62 0.32 0.65
N GLY A 139 1.80 -0.04 1.91
CA GLY A 139 1.19 0.67 3.04
C GLY A 139 -0.14 0.08 3.51
N MET A 140 -0.44 -1.17 3.17
CA MET A 140 -1.66 -1.89 3.57
C MET A 140 -1.99 -1.76 5.07
N HIS A 141 -1.02 -2.01 5.96
CA HIS A 141 -1.23 -1.89 7.41
C HIS A 141 -1.50 -0.44 7.84
N ARG A 142 -0.83 0.55 7.23
CA ARG A 142 -1.05 1.98 7.50
C ARG A 142 -2.46 2.40 7.08
N CYS A 143 -2.93 1.97 5.91
CA CYS A 143 -4.29 2.24 5.45
C CYS A 143 -5.34 1.55 6.32
N CYS A 144 -5.09 0.31 6.77
CA CYS A 144 -5.95 -0.35 7.76
C CYS A 144 -5.99 0.43 9.08
N ALA A 145 -4.84 0.90 9.59
CA ALA A 145 -4.78 1.71 10.81
C ALA A 145 -5.58 3.01 10.67
N LEU A 146 -5.43 3.73 9.56
CA LEU A 146 -6.20 4.94 9.26
C LEU A 146 -7.71 4.65 9.21
N ALA A 147 -8.12 3.56 8.57
CA ALA A 147 -9.53 3.20 8.48
C ALA A 147 -10.13 2.74 9.83
N VAL A 148 -9.38 1.96 10.61
CA VAL A 148 -9.79 1.55 11.96
C VAL A 148 -9.85 2.76 12.91
N ALA A 149 -8.87 3.66 12.85
CA ALA A 149 -8.85 4.89 13.64
C ALA A 149 -10.05 5.79 13.31
N ALA A 150 -10.35 5.98 12.02
CA ALA A 150 -11.52 6.75 11.57
C ALA A 150 -12.84 6.17 12.11
N GLN A 151 -13.01 4.85 12.10
CA GLN A 151 -14.19 4.20 12.69
C GLN A 151 -14.29 4.40 14.20
N LYS A 152 -13.16 4.46 14.89
CA LYS A 152 -13.09 4.71 16.34
C LYS A 152 -13.20 6.20 16.70
N GLY A 153 -13.37 7.09 15.71
CA GLY A 153 -13.38 8.55 15.94
C GLY A 153 -12.02 9.11 16.36
N ILE A 154 -10.93 8.39 16.07
CA ILE A 154 -9.56 8.80 16.36
C ILE A 154 -9.02 9.52 15.12
N ALA A 155 -8.73 10.81 15.25
CA ALA A 155 -8.04 11.56 14.21
C ALA A 155 -6.53 11.27 14.27
N LEU A 156 -5.96 10.86 13.13
CA LEU A 156 -4.52 10.70 12.97
C LEU A 156 -3.98 11.88 12.17
N ASP A 157 -3.23 12.75 12.85
CA ASP A 157 -2.56 13.89 12.23
C ASP A 157 -1.30 13.42 11.51
N ALA A 158 -1.42 13.23 10.20
CA ALA A 158 -0.35 12.74 9.35
C ALA A 158 -0.44 13.38 7.97
N LYS A 159 0.71 13.80 7.45
CA LYS A 159 0.86 14.18 6.06
C LYS A 159 1.02 12.92 5.21
N LEU A 160 0.03 12.65 4.37
CA LEU A 160 0.06 11.52 3.46
C LEU A 160 0.36 11.95 2.04
N SER A 161 1.18 11.16 1.37
CA SER A 161 1.36 11.23 -0.08
C SER A 161 1.25 9.84 -0.67
N ILE A 162 0.98 9.77 -1.97
CA ILE A 162 0.88 8.51 -2.71
C ILE A 162 1.65 8.61 -4.02
N ALA A 163 2.55 7.67 -4.25
CA ALA A 163 3.06 7.36 -5.57
C ALA A 163 1.97 6.56 -6.29
N LEU A 164 1.38 7.14 -7.33
CA LEU A 164 0.23 6.60 -8.03
C LEU A 164 0.52 6.47 -9.52
N ALA A 165 0.16 5.34 -10.10
CA ALA A 165 0.22 5.11 -11.53
C ALA A 165 -1.10 4.59 -12.09
N ASP A 166 -1.39 4.93 -13.34
CA ASP A 166 -2.52 4.36 -14.07
C ASP A 166 -2.26 2.90 -14.44
N PHE A 167 -3.21 2.03 -14.11
CA PHE A 167 -3.13 0.61 -14.38
C PHE A 167 -4.38 0.13 -15.11
N ARG A 168 -4.20 -0.51 -16.26
CA ARG A 168 -5.31 -0.91 -17.15
C ARG A 168 -5.51 -2.42 -17.21
N ASP A 169 -4.42 -3.18 -17.05
CA ASP A 169 -4.44 -4.63 -17.12
C ASP A 169 -5.26 -5.27 -15.97
N PRO A 170 -5.61 -6.56 -16.07
CA PRO A 170 -6.14 -7.32 -14.94
C PRO A 170 -5.19 -7.28 -13.75
N LEU A 171 -5.75 -7.17 -12.54
CA LEU A 171 -4.94 -7.10 -11.32
C LEU A 171 -4.25 -8.44 -11.05
N PRO A 172 -2.91 -8.49 -10.98
CA PRO A 172 -2.22 -9.72 -10.63
C PRO A 172 -2.33 -10.01 -9.13
N SER A 173 -2.08 -11.25 -8.74
CA SER A 173 -1.83 -11.58 -7.33
C SER A 173 -0.50 -10.97 -6.89
N LEU A 174 -0.50 -10.20 -5.80
CA LEU A 174 0.71 -9.55 -5.27
C LEU A 174 1.28 -10.28 -4.05
N GLY A 175 2.56 -10.04 -3.77
CA GLY A 175 3.27 -10.58 -2.60
C GLY A 175 3.73 -12.02 -2.75
N GLN A 176 3.65 -12.59 -3.96
CA GLN A 176 4.34 -13.82 -4.32
C GLN A 176 5.69 -13.43 -4.93
N ALA A 177 6.72 -13.35 -4.10
CA ALA A 177 8.08 -13.24 -4.61
C ALA A 177 8.53 -14.65 -5.03
N ASN A 178 8.87 -14.83 -6.30
CA ASN A 178 9.48 -16.08 -6.76
C ASN A 178 10.92 -16.08 -6.26
N SER A 179 11.29 -17.07 -5.44
CA SER A 179 12.68 -17.23 -5.00
C SER A 179 13.60 -17.24 -6.22
N PRO A 180 14.71 -16.48 -6.21
CA PRO A 180 15.68 -16.56 -7.29
C PRO A 180 16.22 -18.00 -7.32
N THR A 181 16.08 -18.64 -8.48
CA THR A 181 16.65 -19.98 -8.75
C THR A 181 18.16 -19.93 -8.83
#